data_AF-X1SXV7-F1
#
_entry.id   AF-X1SXV7-F1
#
_cell.length_a   1.000
_cell.length_b   1.000
_cell.length_c   1.000
_cell.angle_alpha   90.00
_cell.angle_beta   90.00
_cell.angle_gamma   90.00
#
_symmetry.space_group_name_H-M   'P 1'
#
loop_
_entity.id
_entity.type
_entity.pdbx_description
1 polymer ?
#
loop_
_entity_poly.entity_id
_entity_poly.type
_entity_poly.pdbx_seq_one_letter_code
_entity_poly.pdbx_strand_id
1 'polypeptide(L)' 'MNKEDICFMSAVDMFDAIRKQELTSQEITETIIERIEKINPIINAYCTPTFDLAREMARKADDKIKKRNKLN' A
#
# COMPACT_ATOMS: atom_id res chain seq x y z
N MET A 1 10.83 -9.29 -1.20
CA MET A 1 11.12 -7.94 -0.70
C MET A 1 10.75 -7.90 0.77
N ASN A 2 11.58 -7.32 1.64
CA ASN A 2 11.25 -7.22 3.06
C ASN A 2 10.18 -6.13 3.27
N LYS A 3 9.38 -6.25 4.33
CA LYS A 3 8.37 -5.25 4.71
C LYS A 3 8.99 -3.88 4.97
N GLU A 4 10.20 -3.87 5.51
CA GLU A 4 10.95 -2.64 5.76
C GLU A 4 11.32 -1.92 4.46
N ASP A 5 11.72 -2.65 3.42
CA ASP A 5 12.04 -2.07 2.10
C ASP A 5 10.81 -1.37 1.49
N ILE A 6 9.63 -2.00 1.59
CA ILE A 6 8.36 -1.40 1.15
C ILE A 6 8.10 -0.10 1.91
N CYS A 7 8.38 -0.07 3.20
CA CYS A 7 8.12 1.10 4.04
C CYS A 7 9.03 2.31 3.76
N PHE A 8 10.14 2.12 3.03
CA PHE A 8 11.07 3.18 2.63
C PHE A 8 11.11 3.39 1.11
N MET A 9 10.32 2.64 0.35
CA MET A 9 10.22 2.75 -1.10
C MET A 9 9.60 4.09 -1.51
N SER A 10 10.06 4.68 -2.62
CA SER A 10 9.46 5.90 -3.14
C SER A 10 8.09 5.62 -3.77
N ALA A 11 7.22 6.63 -3.84
CA ALA A 11 5.92 6.49 -4.50
C ALA A 11 6.04 6.11 -5.99
N VAL A 12 7.11 6.53 -6.65
CA VAL A 12 7.39 6.20 -8.06
C VAL A 12 7.75 4.73 -8.20
N ASP A 13 8.63 4.21 -7.34
CA ASP A 13 9.02 2.80 -7.35
C ASP A 13 7.84 1.90 -6.98
N MET A 14 7.01 2.30 -6.01
CA MET A 14 5.77 1.60 -5.68
C MET A 14 4.83 1.51 -6.88
N PHE A 15 4.67 2.61 -7.63
CA PHE A 15 3.83 2.64 -8.83
C PHE A 15 4.37 1.69 -9.91
N ASP A 16 5.68 1.69 -10.15
CA ASP A 16 6.30 0.80 -11.13
C ASP A 16 6.18 -0.67 -10.71
N ALA A 17 6.36 -0.99 -9.43
CA ALA A 17 6.17 -2.35 -8.90
C ALA A 17 4.71 -2.83 -9.05
N ILE A 18 3.73 -1.96 -8.78
CA ILE A 18 2.30 -2.26 -9.01
C ILE A 18 2.02 -2.49 -10.49
N ARG A 19 2.56 -1.64 -11.37
CA ARG A 19 2.36 -1.76 -12.82
C ARG A 19 2.96 -3.06 -13.36
N LYS A 20 4.12 -3.46 -12.86
CA LYS A 20 4.79 -4.73 -13.20
C LYS A 20 4.15 -5.95 -12.53
N GLN A 21 3.17 -5.74 -11.65
CA GLN A 21 2.52 -6.80 -10.86
C GLN A 21 3.47 -7.54 -9.92
N GLU A 22 4.59 -6.91 -9.54
CA GLU A 22 5.53 -7.42 -8.54
C GLU A 22 4.99 -7.21 -7.11
N LEU A 23 4.15 -6.19 -6.94
CA LEU A 23 3.40 -5.89 -5.72
C LEU A 23 1.98 -5.48 -6.07
N THR A 24 1.08 -5.61 -5.10
CA THR A 24 -0.28 -5.06 -5.14
C THR A 24 -0.43 -3.87 -4.21
N SER A 25 -1.39 -2.99 -4.50
CA SER A 25 -1.73 -1.87 -3.63
C SER A 25 -2.17 -2.37 -2.25
N GLN A 26 -2.84 -3.53 -2.20
CA GLN A 26 -3.23 -4.20 -0.95
C GLN A 26 -2.03 -4.62 -0.09
N GLU A 27 -1.01 -5.26 -0.68
CA GLU A 27 0.20 -5.69 0.06
C GLU A 27 0.98 -4.50 0.61
N ILE A 28 1.11 -3.44 -0.17
CA ILE A 28 1.76 -2.19 0.29
C ILE A 28 0.97 -1.59 1.44
N THR A 29 -0.36 -1.50 1.29
CA THR A 29 -1.23 -0.92 2.32
C THR A 29 -1.15 -1.69 3.62
N GLU A 30 -1.23 -3.03 3.58
CA GLU A 30 -1.14 -3.85 4.80
C GLU A 30 0.23 -3.71 5.47
N THR A 31 1.30 -3.67 4.68
CA THR A 31 2.67 -3.45 5.19
C THR A 31 2.79 -2.11 5.93
N ILE A 32 2.18 -1.05 5.40
CA ILE A 32 2.18 0.27 6.04
C ILE A 32 1.31 0.26 7.31
N ILE A 33 0.13 -0.38 7.28
CA ILE A 33 -0.74 -0.52 8.45
C ILE A 33 0.01 -1.20 9.60
N GLU A 34 0.68 -2.33 9.34
CA GLU A 34 1.48 -3.02 10.35
C GLU A 34 2.59 -2.14 10.95
N ARG A 35 3.19 -1.26 10.14
CA ARG A 35 4.19 -0.29 10.64
C ARG A 35 3.53 0.78 11.50
N ILE A 36 2.37 1.29 11.09
CA ILE A 36 1.61 2.28 11.87
C ILE A 36 1.24 1.68 13.22
N GLU A 37 0.73 0.45 13.28
CA GLU A 37 0.37 -0.20 14.55
C GLU A 37 1.56 -0.33 15.51
N LYS A 38 2.76 -0.60 14.98
CA LYS A 38 3.99 -0.73 15.79
C LYS A 38 4.57 0.62 16.24
N ILE A 39 4.53 1.64 15.40
CA ILE A 39 5.30 2.87 15.59
C ILE A 39 4.43 4.05 16.06
N ASN A 40 3.17 4.12 15.65
CA ASN A 40 2.28 5.20 16.02
C ASN A 40 2.07 5.35 17.54
N PRO A 41 2.06 4.29 18.37
CA PRO A 41 1.99 4.46 19.83
C PRO A 41 3.17 5.23 20.44
N ILE A 42 4.31 5.30 19.75
CA ILE A 42 5.52 5.97 20.20
C ILE A 42 5.57 7.41 19.66
N ILE A 43 5.31 7.58 18.36
CA ILE A 43 5.42 8.88 17.67
C ILE A 43 4.14 9.71 17.81
N ASN A 44 2.99 9.05 17.94
CA ASN A 44 1.66 9.65 17.96
C ASN A 44 1.41 10.56 16.72
N ALA A 45 1.74 10.06 15.54
CA ALA A 45 1.63 10.80 14.27
C ALA A 45 0.21 10.81 13.69
N TYR A 46 -0.59 9.78 14.00
CA TYR A 46 -1.98 9.63 13.52
C TYR A 46 -2.96 9.75 14.67
N CYS A 47 -3.86 10.73 14.60
CA CYS A 47 -4.95 10.88 15.56
C CYS A 47 -6.06 9.83 15.37
N THR A 48 -6.42 9.55 14.12
CA THR A 48 -7.53 8.64 13.77
C THR A 48 -7.11 7.74 12.61
N PRO A 49 -6.67 6.50 12.88
CA PRO A 49 -6.37 5.53 11.82
C PRO A 49 -7.66 5.03 11.14
N THR A 50 -7.72 5.10 9.81
CA THR A 50 -8.86 4.63 9.00
C THR A 50 -8.47 3.41 8.14
N PHE A 51 -8.04 2.33 8.80
CA PHE A 51 -7.45 1.17 8.13
C PHE A 51 -8.40 0.46 7.17
N ASP A 52 -9.68 0.35 7.52
CA ASP A 52 -10.67 -0.32 6.66
C ASP A 52 -10.91 0.45 5.35
N LEU A 53 -10.98 1.79 5.45
CA LEU A 53 -11.06 2.65 4.27
C LEU A 53 -9.81 2.52 3.41
N ALA A 54 -8.62 2.47 4.02
CA ALA A 54 -7.36 2.28 3.28
C ALA A 54 -7.36 0.94 2.52
N ARG A 55 -7.80 -0.16 3.15
CA ARG A 55 -7.94 -1.47 2.52
C ARG A 55 -8.95 -1.46 1.37
N GLU A 56 -10.07 -0.75 1.51
CA GLU A 56 -11.05 -0.60 0.44
C GLU A 56 -10.49 0.17 -0.76
N MET A 57 -9.78 1.28 -0.51
CA MET A 57 -9.14 2.07 -1.55
C MET A 57 -8.06 1.27 -2.28
N ALA A 58 -7.28 0.47 -1.56
CA ALA A 58 -6.26 -0.41 -2.13
C ALA A 58 -6.86 -1.45 -3.09
N ARG A 59 -7.94 -2.13 -2.68
CA ARG A 59 -8.69 -3.05 -3.58
C ARG A 59 -9.15 -2.35 -4.85
N LYS A 60 -9.77 -1.17 -4.72
CA LYS A 60 -10.26 -0.38 -5.86
C LYS A 60 -9.12 0.03 -6.81
N ALA A 61 -7.93 0.33 -6.28
CA ALA A 61 -6.76 0.64 -7.08
C ALA A 61 -6.28 -0.57 -7.88
N ASP A 62 -6.15 -1.74 -7.23
CA ASP A 62 -5.76 -2.98 -7.90
C ASP A 62 -6.75 -3.38 -8.99
N ASP A 63 -8.05 -3.23 -8.76
CA ASP A 63 -9.09 -3.51 -9.75
C ASP A 63 -8.99 -2.59 -10.97
N LYS A 64 -8.65 -1.31 -10.78
CA LYS A 64 -8.41 -0.37 -11.90
C LYS A 64 -7.19 -0.79 -12.73
N ILE A 65 -6.11 -1.19 -12.08
CA ILE A 65 -4.90 -1.68 -12.76
C ILE A 65 -5.21 -2.96 -13.57
N LYS A 66 -5.91 -3.92 -12.96
CA LYS A 66 -6.34 -5.15 -13.64
C LYS A 66 -7.23 -4.87 -14.85
N LYS A 67 -8.18 -3.92 -14.75
CA LYS A 67 -9.03 -3.52 -15.89
C LYS A 67 -8.20 -2.89 -17.01
N ARG A 68 -7.27 -1.98 -16.70
CA ARG A 68 -6.40 -1.33 -17.68
C ARG A 68 -5.53 -2.34 -18.46
N ASN A 69 -5.03 -3.37 -17.79
CA ASN A 69 -4.24 -4.41 -18.46
C ASN A 69 -5.07 -5.32 -19.38
N LYS A 70 -6.40 -5.42 -19.18
CA LYS A 70 -7.30 -6.20 -20.05
C LYS A 70 -7.76 -5.44 -21.32
N LEU A 71 -7.52 -4.14 -21.40
CA LEU A 71 -7.90 -3.27 -22.52
C LEU A 71 -6.77 -3.00 -23.53
N ASN A 72 -5.59 -3.59 -23.32
CA ASN A 72 -4.48 -3.60 -24.30
C ASN A 72 -4.33 -5.02 -24.86
#